data_AF-A0A535ZFV8-F1
#
_entry.id   AF-A0A535ZFV8-F1
#
_cell.length_a   1.000
_cell.length_b   1.000
_cell.length_c   1.000
_cell.angle_alpha   90.00
_cell.angle_beta   90.00
_cell.angle_gamma   90.00
#
_symmetry.space_group_name_H-M   'P 1'
#
loop_
_entity.id
_entity.type
_entity.pdbx_description
1 polymer ?
#
loop_
_entity_poly.entity_id
_entity_poly.type
_entity_poly.pdbx_seq_one_letter_code
_entity_poly.pdbx_strand_id
1 'polypeptide(L)'
;GIDMGAVDLVIQVESPTSVASGIQRIGRAGHSVGEPSKGTIFPKYRGDLLETAVVVDRMLRGEIETTRVPRNPLDVLAQQIVAMSAMDAWSVTALSELVRRAYPFSDLGPRALESTLDMLSGRYPSDEFAELRPRIVWDRLEGKIRGRAGAQRLAVVSGGTIPDRGLFSVNLLDDGKKVGELDEEMVYEMRPGETFILGATTWRVADITPSQVFVTPAPGEPGRIAFWHGDALGRPVEVGRAMGQAMRELTSMKACRNNPVSMIGRPPTCSTICRTRSRQPGRFRPTGRS
;
A
#
# COMPACT_ATOMS: atom_id res chain seq x y z
N GLY A 1 11.52 12.21 5.19
CA GLY A 1 11.70 13.60 4.75
C GLY A 1 13.17 13.92 4.68
N ILE A 2 13.87 13.36 3.69
CA ILE A 2 15.31 13.62 3.50
C ILE A 2 15.44 15.04 2.93
N ASP A 3 16.32 15.84 3.52
CA ASP A 3 16.67 17.17 3.05
C ASP A 3 18.05 17.11 2.40
N MET A 4 18.09 17.34 1.09
CA MET A 4 19.31 17.42 0.31
C MET A 4 19.28 18.75 -0.43
N GLY A 5 19.73 19.83 0.21
CA GLY A 5 19.60 21.20 -0.32
C GLY A 5 20.27 21.47 -1.67
N ALA A 6 21.12 20.56 -2.15
CA ALA A 6 21.71 20.64 -3.49
C ALA A 6 20.81 20.05 -4.60
N VAL A 7 19.69 19.41 -4.26
CA VAL A 7 18.77 18.83 -5.24
C VAL A 7 17.88 19.93 -5.80
N ASP A 8 18.05 20.22 -7.09
CA ASP A 8 17.33 21.26 -7.82
C ASP A 8 16.30 20.71 -8.82
N LEU A 9 16.31 19.40 -9.07
CA LEU A 9 15.39 18.69 -9.95
C LEU A 9 15.10 17.27 -9.45
N VAL A 10 13.83 16.88 -9.47
CA VAL A 10 13.40 15.48 -9.28
C VAL A 10 12.88 14.92 -10.60
N ILE A 11 13.39 13.76 -11.01
CA ILE A 11 12.87 13.03 -12.17
C ILE A 11 12.06 11.85 -11.66
N GLN A 12 10.78 11.83 -12.00
CA GLN A 12 9.86 10.74 -11.69
C GLN A 12 9.65 9.92 -12.97
N VAL A 13 10.06 8.65 -12.95
CA VAL A 13 9.75 7.70 -14.02
C VAL A 13 8.46 7.00 -13.66
N GLU A 14 7.50 6.93 -14.59
CA GLU A 14 6.13 6.42 -14.37
C GLU A 14 5.27 7.34 -13.48
N SER A 15 3.95 7.27 -13.64
CA SER A 15 3.00 7.92 -12.72
C SER A 15 3.34 7.55 -11.26
N PRO A 16 3.34 8.52 -10.33
CA PRO A 16 3.53 8.22 -8.91
C PRO A 16 2.29 7.58 -8.26
N THR A 17 1.24 7.29 -9.05
CA THR A 17 -0.06 6.65 -8.73
C THR A 17 -0.94 7.33 -7.68
N SER A 18 -0.33 8.12 -6.80
CA SER A 18 -0.97 9.01 -5.84
C SER A 18 -0.39 10.42 -5.92
N VAL A 19 -1.26 11.40 -5.75
CA VAL A 19 -0.94 12.83 -5.72
C VAL A 19 -0.03 13.13 -4.53
N ALA A 20 -0.36 12.59 -3.34
CA ALA A 20 0.45 12.77 -2.14
C ALA A 20 1.90 12.29 -2.33
N SER A 21 2.11 11.11 -2.92
CA SER A 21 3.47 10.60 -3.20
C SER A 21 4.20 11.46 -4.22
N GLY A 22 3.52 11.91 -5.27
CA GLY A 22 4.08 12.83 -6.26
C GLY A 22 4.59 14.13 -5.64
N ILE A 23 3.77 14.76 -4.80
CA ILE A 23 4.14 16.00 -4.06
C ILE A 23 5.32 15.73 -3.13
N GLN A 24 5.29 14.65 -2.35
CA GLN A 24 6.36 14.33 -1.39
C GLN A 24 7.71 14.03 -2.06
N ARG A 25 7.70 13.44 -3.26
CA ARG A 25 8.89 13.14 -4.05
C ARG A 25 9.42 14.40 -4.74
N ILE A 26 8.57 15.14 -5.45
CA ILE A 26 9.00 16.35 -6.17
C ILE A 26 9.39 17.47 -5.21
N GLY A 27 8.76 17.54 -4.03
CA GLY A 27 9.12 18.47 -2.96
C GLY A 27 10.53 18.27 -2.38
N ARG A 28 11.29 17.27 -2.85
CA ARG A 28 12.73 17.10 -2.55
C ARG A 28 13.60 18.04 -3.37
N ALA A 29 13.13 18.54 -4.52
CA ALA A 29 13.82 19.56 -5.30
C ALA A 29 13.51 20.96 -4.78
N GLY A 30 14.52 21.82 -4.71
CA GLY A 30 14.37 23.20 -4.24
C GLY A 30 13.81 23.23 -2.82
N HIS A 31 14.35 22.39 -1.93
CA HIS A 31 13.85 22.19 -0.57
C HIS A 31 14.29 23.33 0.36
N SER A 32 14.07 24.56 -0.08
CA SER A 32 14.31 25.81 0.66
C SER A 32 13.00 26.59 0.78
N VAL A 33 12.87 27.40 1.83
CA VAL A 33 11.68 28.23 2.02
C VAL A 33 11.54 29.23 0.86
N GLY A 34 10.42 29.16 0.15
CA GLY A 34 10.10 30.07 -0.96
C GLY A 34 10.69 29.66 -2.31
N GLU A 35 11.48 28.59 -2.39
CA GLU A 35 11.95 28.06 -3.66
C GLU A 35 10.90 27.13 -4.31
N PRO A 36 10.65 27.25 -5.62
CA PRO A 36 9.74 26.34 -6.30
C PRO A 36 10.39 24.97 -6.52
N SER A 37 9.69 23.91 -6.12
CA SER A 37 10.11 22.54 -6.42
C SER A 37 9.94 22.23 -7.91
N LYS A 38 11.02 21.78 -8.55
CA LYS A 38 11.03 21.38 -9.96
C LYS A 38 11.00 19.86 -10.09
N GLY A 39 10.04 19.36 -10.87
CA GLY A 39 9.92 17.94 -11.15
C GLY A 39 9.54 17.68 -12.61
N THR A 40 10.14 16.65 -13.20
CA THR A 40 9.77 16.15 -14.53
C THR A 40 9.30 14.71 -14.41
N ILE A 41 8.11 14.42 -14.94
CA ILE A 41 7.54 13.06 -14.95
C ILE A 41 7.65 12.48 -16.36
N PHE A 42 8.18 11.26 -16.49
CA PHE A 42 8.33 10.53 -17.74
C PHE A 42 7.38 9.32 -17.79
N PRO A 43 6.26 9.40 -18.52
CA PRO A 43 5.37 8.27 -18.70
C PRO A 43 6.05 7.16 -19.53
N LYS A 44 5.89 5.90 -19.11
CA LYS A 44 6.49 4.74 -19.77
C LYS A 44 5.68 4.24 -20.96
N TYR A 45 4.36 4.38 -20.92
CA TYR A 45 3.45 3.90 -21.97
C TYR A 45 2.21 4.79 -22.10
N ARG A 46 1.39 4.56 -23.13
CA ARG A 46 0.25 5.44 -23.47
C ARG A 46 -0.78 5.57 -22.34
N GLY A 47 -1.08 4.48 -21.64
CA GLY A 47 -2.00 4.50 -20.49
C GLY A 47 -1.46 5.30 -19.31
N ASP A 48 -0.15 5.20 -19.06
CA ASP A 48 0.55 5.93 -18.00
C ASP A 48 0.58 7.45 -18.24
N LEU A 49 0.59 7.89 -19.51
CA LEU A 49 0.51 9.31 -19.86
C LEU A 49 -0.78 9.96 -19.35
N LEU A 50 -1.92 9.29 -19.48
CA LEU A 50 -3.19 9.81 -19.00
C LEU A 50 -3.18 9.95 -17.47
N GLU A 51 -2.72 8.91 -16.78
CA GLU A 51 -2.63 8.92 -15.33
C GLU A 51 -1.68 10.02 -14.85
N THR A 52 -0.49 10.11 -15.44
CA THR A 52 0.49 11.15 -15.16
C THR A 52 -0.10 12.55 -15.33
N ALA A 53 -0.81 12.81 -16.43
CA ALA A 53 -1.42 14.12 -16.68
C ALA A 53 -2.47 14.49 -15.61
N VAL A 54 -3.30 13.53 -15.21
CA VAL A 54 -4.32 13.72 -14.17
C VAL A 54 -3.68 13.94 -12.80
N VAL A 55 -2.66 13.15 -12.45
CA VAL A 55 -1.95 13.30 -11.19
C VAL A 55 -1.25 14.64 -11.13
N VAL A 56 -0.55 15.07 -12.18
CA VAL A 56 0.11 16.39 -12.25
C VAL A 56 -0.89 17.53 -12.09
N ASP A 57 -2.04 17.50 -12.76
CA ASP A 57 -3.08 18.52 -12.61
C ASP A 57 -3.59 18.61 -11.16
N ARG A 58 -3.84 17.46 -10.51
CA ARG A 58 -4.23 17.42 -9.09
C ARG A 58 -3.13 17.88 -8.15
N MET A 59 -1.86 17.56 -8.44
CA MET A 59 -0.70 18.04 -7.67
C MET A 59 -0.63 19.56 -7.69
N LEU A 60 -0.78 20.18 -8.87
CA LEU A 60 -0.76 21.63 -9.03
C LEU A 60 -1.94 22.32 -8.32
N ARG A 61 -3.08 21.63 -8.16
CA ARG A 61 -4.25 22.11 -7.43
C ARG A 61 -4.23 21.79 -5.93
N GLY A 62 -3.25 21.03 -5.46
CA GLY A 62 -3.18 20.57 -4.06
C GLY A 62 -4.29 19.58 -3.68
N GLU A 63 -4.88 18.89 -4.67
CA GLU A 63 -5.98 17.94 -4.45
C GLU A 63 -5.43 16.55 -4.09
N ILE A 64 -4.88 16.43 -2.87
CA ILE A 64 -4.38 15.16 -2.33
C ILE A 64 -5.50 14.22 -1.90
N GLU A 65 -5.19 12.92 -1.85
CA GLU A 65 -6.13 11.90 -1.44
C GLU A 65 -6.43 11.93 0.07
N THR A 66 -7.67 11.57 0.41
CA THR A 66 -8.08 11.42 1.81
C THR A 66 -7.31 10.28 2.48
N THR A 67 -6.63 10.57 3.58
CA THR A 67 -5.98 9.55 4.42
C THR A 67 -7.01 8.93 5.36
N ARG A 68 -7.16 7.60 5.33
CA ARG A 68 -8.01 6.84 6.25
C ARG A 68 -7.15 5.97 7.17
N VAL A 69 -7.21 6.26 8.46
CA VAL A 69 -6.55 5.41 9.47
C VAL A 69 -7.43 4.18 9.73
N PRO A 70 -6.87 2.95 9.70
CA PRO A 70 -7.60 1.74 10.08
C PRO A 70 -8.18 1.84 11.50
N ARG A 71 -9.39 1.32 11.69
CA ARG A 71 -10.07 1.29 12.99
C ARG A 71 -10.03 -0.12 13.55
N ASN A 72 -9.65 -0.25 14.81
CA ASN A 72 -9.53 -1.51 15.55
C ASN A 72 -8.76 -2.62 14.81
N PRO A 73 -7.51 -2.39 14.34
CA PRO A 73 -6.66 -3.47 13.83
C PRO A 73 -6.25 -4.40 14.98
N LEU A 74 -7.02 -5.49 15.16
CA LEU A 74 -6.89 -6.39 16.32
C LEU A 74 -5.61 -7.23 16.31
N ASP A 75 -5.03 -7.44 15.14
CA ASP A 75 -3.71 -8.02 14.90
C ASP A 75 -2.60 -7.16 15.50
N VAL A 76 -2.59 -5.86 15.17
CA VAL A 76 -1.66 -4.87 15.73
C VAL A 76 -1.87 -4.76 17.24
N LEU A 77 -3.13 -4.73 17.69
CA LEU A 77 -3.45 -4.74 19.13
C LEU A 77 -2.87 -5.98 19.81
N ALA A 78 -3.04 -7.17 19.23
CA ALA A 78 -2.54 -8.42 19.79
C ALA A 78 -1.02 -8.39 19.96
N GLN A 79 -0.29 -7.94 18.94
CA GLN A 79 1.17 -7.77 18.99
C GLN A 79 1.57 -6.82 20.12
N GLN A 80 0.88 -5.68 20.27
CA GLN A 80 1.18 -4.71 21.32
C GLN A 80 0.85 -5.25 22.72
N ILE A 81 -0.26 -5.97 22.90
CA ILE A 81 -0.60 -6.61 24.19
C ILE A 81 0.48 -7.62 24.60
N VAL A 82 0.98 -8.43 23.66
CA VAL A 82 2.09 -9.36 23.94
C VAL A 82 3.34 -8.59 24.36
N ALA A 83 3.68 -7.50 23.67
CA ALA A 83 4.83 -6.66 24.03
C ALA A 83 4.69 -6.02 25.43
N MET A 84 3.53 -5.42 25.72
CA MET A 84 3.23 -4.78 27.01
C MET A 84 3.26 -5.77 28.17
N SER A 85 2.65 -6.95 27.97
CA SER A 85 2.61 -8.01 28.99
C SER A 85 3.94 -8.72 29.18
N ALA A 86 4.87 -8.63 28.21
CA ALA A 86 6.23 -9.13 28.36
C ALA A 86 7.08 -8.28 29.32
N MET A 87 6.74 -7.00 29.47
CA MET A 87 7.45 -6.07 30.36
C MET A 87 6.84 -6.07 31.76
N ASP A 88 5.51 -5.96 31.85
CA ASP A 88 4.80 -5.80 33.11
C ASP A 88 3.52 -6.65 33.16
N ALA A 89 3.03 -6.92 34.37
CA ALA A 89 1.68 -7.43 34.54
C ALA A 89 0.66 -6.28 34.47
N TRP A 90 -0.44 -6.48 33.73
CA TRP A 90 -1.47 -5.47 33.53
C TRP A 90 -2.81 -5.94 34.07
N SER A 91 -3.59 -5.04 34.68
CA SER A 91 -5.03 -5.30 34.82
C SER A 91 -5.72 -5.08 33.48
N VAL A 92 -6.77 -5.86 33.19
CA VAL A 92 -7.54 -5.73 31.93
C VAL A 92 -8.15 -4.33 31.81
N THR A 93 -8.61 -3.75 32.92
CA THR A 93 -9.14 -2.38 32.95
C THR A 93 -8.09 -1.35 32.55
N ALA A 94 -6.91 -1.36 33.19
CA ALA A 94 -5.85 -0.40 32.89
C ALA A 94 -5.31 -0.55 31.46
N LEU A 95 -5.20 -1.79 30.97
CA LEU A 95 -4.85 -2.06 29.58
C LEU A 95 -5.88 -1.44 28.63
N SER A 96 -7.18 -1.67 28.89
CA SER A 96 -8.28 -1.18 28.06
C SER A 96 -8.30 0.35 27.99
N GLU A 97 -8.13 1.01 29.13
CA GLU A 97 -8.06 2.47 29.21
C GLU A 97 -6.87 3.04 28.43
N LEU A 98 -5.69 2.43 28.57
CA LEU A 98 -4.49 2.85 27.85
C LEU A 98 -4.65 2.67 26.34
N VAL A 99 -5.12 1.50 25.90
CA VAL A 99 -5.32 1.18 24.47
C VAL A 99 -6.29 2.17 23.82
N ARG A 100 -7.41 2.50 24.49
CA ARG A 100 -8.42 3.44 23.98
C ARG A 100 -7.92 4.89 23.86
N ARG A 101 -6.78 5.25 24.45
CA ARG A 101 -6.17 6.57 24.20
C ARG A 101 -5.57 6.70 22.80
N ALA A 102 -5.23 5.58 22.16
CA ALA A 102 -4.73 5.60 20.79
C ALA A 102 -5.89 5.77 19.79
N TYR A 103 -5.71 6.68 18.82
CA TYR A 103 -6.75 7.00 17.84
C TYR A 103 -7.37 5.77 17.15
N PRO A 104 -6.60 4.78 16.64
CA PRO A 104 -7.18 3.60 15.97
C PRO A 104 -8.11 2.75 16.84
N PHE A 105 -7.94 2.79 18.17
CA PHE A 105 -8.65 1.96 19.15
C PHE A 105 -9.60 2.75 20.05
N SER A 106 -9.84 4.03 19.74
CA SER A 106 -10.67 4.93 20.56
C SER A 106 -12.12 4.45 20.74
N ASP A 107 -12.64 3.64 19.83
CA ASP A 107 -13.96 2.99 19.89
C ASP A 107 -13.89 1.48 20.14
N LEU A 108 -12.75 0.96 20.59
CA LEU A 108 -12.56 -0.48 20.82
C LEU A 108 -13.56 -0.99 21.86
N GLY A 109 -14.51 -1.80 21.41
CA GLY A 109 -15.52 -2.42 22.27
C GLY A 109 -14.92 -3.46 23.24
N PRO A 110 -15.54 -3.69 24.41
CA PRO A 110 -15.05 -4.65 25.40
C PRO A 110 -14.97 -6.08 24.84
N ARG A 111 -15.96 -6.51 24.07
CA ARG A 111 -15.97 -7.84 23.44
C ARG A 111 -14.77 -8.07 22.52
N ALA A 112 -14.42 -7.09 21.70
CA ALA A 112 -13.28 -7.21 20.78
C ALA A 112 -11.97 -7.38 21.56
N LEU A 113 -11.77 -6.57 22.62
CA LEU A 113 -10.61 -6.71 23.49
C LEU A 113 -10.58 -8.08 24.18
N GLU A 114 -11.69 -8.52 24.76
CA GLU A 114 -11.79 -9.82 25.43
C GLU A 114 -11.52 -10.98 24.48
N SER A 115 -12.06 -10.94 23.25
CA SER A 115 -11.79 -11.95 22.21
C SER A 115 -10.31 -11.99 21.83
N THR A 116 -9.65 -10.82 21.72
CA THR A 116 -8.20 -10.75 21.47
C THR A 116 -7.41 -11.36 22.65
N LEU A 117 -7.78 -11.07 23.89
CA LEU A 117 -7.14 -11.64 25.08
C LEU A 117 -7.36 -13.16 25.17
N ASP A 118 -8.56 -13.63 24.82
CA ASP A 118 -8.88 -15.06 24.78
C ASP A 118 -8.01 -15.80 23.78
N MET A 119 -7.94 -15.30 22.55
CA MET A 119 -7.04 -15.82 21.53
C MET A 119 -5.58 -15.84 22.01
N LEU A 120 -5.08 -14.77 22.62
CA LEU A 120 -3.71 -14.69 23.11
C LEU A 120 -3.44 -15.63 24.30
N SER A 121 -4.46 -15.91 25.11
CA SER A 121 -4.39 -16.85 26.24
C SER A 121 -4.55 -18.31 25.83
N GLY A 122 -4.81 -18.60 24.55
CA GLY A 122 -4.96 -19.94 24.00
C GLY A 122 -6.38 -20.50 24.05
N ARG A 123 -7.39 -19.64 24.26
CA ARG A 123 -8.79 -20.04 24.22
C ARG A 123 -9.35 -19.77 22.83
N TYR A 124 -9.57 -20.84 22.07
CA TYR A 124 -10.15 -20.79 20.74
C TYR A 124 -11.58 -21.34 20.74
N PRO A 125 -12.49 -20.83 19.88
CA PRO A 125 -13.82 -21.40 19.71
C PRO A 125 -13.83 -22.77 19.00
N SER A 126 -12.74 -23.14 18.32
CA SER A 126 -12.60 -24.31 17.45
C SER A 126 -11.25 -24.99 17.67
N ASP A 127 -11.21 -26.32 17.47
CA ASP A 127 -9.99 -27.13 17.52
C ASP A 127 -9.07 -26.92 16.31
N GLU A 128 -9.55 -26.26 15.24
CA GLU A 128 -8.75 -25.86 14.06
C GLU A 128 -7.53 -25.00 14.40
N PHE A 129 -7.51 -24.41 15.61
CA PHE A 129 -6.45 -23.53 16.08
C PHE A 129 -5.59 -24.14 17.19
N ALA A 130 -5.69 -25.45 17.44
CA ALA A 130 -4.96 -26.14 18.51
C ALA A 130 -3.43 -26.02 18.38
N GLU A 131 -2.92 -25.77 17.18
CA GLU A 131 -1.49 -25.58 16.92
C GLU A 131 -0.95 -24.22 17.42
N LEU A 132 -1.84 -23.24 17.63
CA LEU A 132 -1.45 -21.90 18.06
C LEU A 132 -1.02 -21.90 19.52
N ARG A 133 0.20 -21.41 19.75
CA ARG A 133 0.77 -21.33 21.10
C ARG A 133 0.25 -20.09 21.84
N PRO A 134 -0.26 -20.25 23.08
CA PRO A 134 -0.64 -19.11 23.91
C PRO A 134 0.55 -18.22 24.20
N ARG A 135 0.36 -16.90 24.11
CA ARG A 135 1.42 -15.89 24.30
C ARG A 135 1.32 -15.15 25.62
N ILE A 136 0.14 -15.12 26.24
CA ILE A 136 -0.10 -14.52 27.55
C ILE A 136 -0.73 -15.53 28.51
N VAL A 137 -0.69 -15.22 29.79
CA VAL A 137 -1.53 -15.85 30.83
C VAL A 137 -2.53 -14.80 31.28
N TRP A 138 -3.82 -15.14 31.26
CA TRP A 138 -4.89 -14.29 31.77
C TRP A 138 -5.54 -14.93 32.99
N ASP A 139 -5.32 -14.33 34.15
CA ASP A 139 -6.05 -14.65 35.37
C ASP A 139 -7.40 -13.91 35.37
N ARG A 140 -8.48 -14.66 35.21
CA ARG A 140 -9.84 -14.12 35.15
C ARG A 140 -10.42 -13.77 36.53
N LEU A 141 -9.88 -14.35 37.61
CA LEU A 141 -10.32 -14.04 38.97
C LEU A 141 -9.75 -12.70 39.41
N GLU A 142 -8.45 -12.48 39.17
CA GLU A 142 -7.80 -11.20 39.48
C GLU A 142 -7.96 -10.15 38.39
N GLY A 143 -8.39 -10.54 37.19
CA GLY A 143 -8.49 -9.65 36.03
C GLY A 143 -7.13 -9.15 35.57
N LYS A 144 -6.07 -9.97 35.70
CA LYS A 144 -4.69 -9.62 35.36
C LYS A 144 -4.14 -10.45 34.23
N ILE A 145 -3.33 -9.83 33.38
CA ILE A 145 -2.61 -10.47 32.29
C ILE A 145 -1.11 -10.34 32.51
N ARG A 146 -0.36 -11.35 32.10
CA ARG A 146 1.11 -11.36 32.10
C ARG A 146 1.63 -12.14 30.90
N GLY A 147 2.82 -11.79 30.43
CA GLY A 147 3.49 -12.50 29.36
C GLY A 147 3.83 -13.94 29.77
N ARG A 148 3.76 -14.86 28.80
CA ARG A 148 4.36 -16.20 28.97
C ARG A 148 5.87 -16.15 28.76
N ALA A 149 6.54 -17.23 29.18
CA ALA A 149 7.96 -17.41 28.89
C ALA A 149 8.22 -17.27 27.37
N GLY A 150 9.17 -16.41 27.01
CA GLY A 150 9.50 -16.12 25.61
C GLY A 150 8.66 -15.04 24.93
N ALA A 151 7.66 -14.45 25.60
CA ALA A 151 6.85 -13.36 25.04
C ALA A 151 7.69 -12.15 24.64
N GLN A 152 8.70 -11.79 25.44
CA GLN A 152 9.58 -10.65 25.13
C GLN A 152 10.40 -10.89 23.87
N ARG A 153 11.00 -12.08 23.74
CA ARG A 153 11.75 -12.47 22.54
C ARG A 153 10.86 -12.46 21.31
N LEU A 154 9.63 -12.96 21.42
CA LEU A 154 8.66 -12.95 20.34
C LEU A 154 8.32 -11.51 19.91
N ALA A 155 8.01 -10.63 20.87
CA ALA A 155 7.66 -9.25 20.60
C ALA A 155 8.79 -8.50 19.87
N VAL A 156 10.03 -8.63 20.36
CA VAL A 156 11.21 -7.94 19.80
C VAL A 156 11.56 -8.45 18.40
N VAL A 157 11.39 -9.75 18.13
CA VAL A 157 11.78 -10.35 16.84
C VAL A 157 10.69 -10.22 15.77
N SER A 158 9.45 -9.86 16.14
CA SER A 158 8.28 -9.87 15.24
C SER A 158 8.29 -8.88 14.06
N GLY A 159 9.37 -8.15 13.80
CA GLY A 159 9.52 -7.28 12.61
C GLY A 159 8.63 -6.04 12.57
N GLY A 160 7.59 -5.96 13.41
CA GLY A 160 6.64 -4.87 13.47
C GLY A 160 5.35 -5.20 12.72
N THR A 161 4.81 -4.23 11.99
CA THR A 161 3.54 -4.33 11.27
C THR A 161 3.72 -4.42 9.75
N ILE A 162 4.97 -4.43 9.26
CA ILE A 162 5.27 -4.68 7.86
C ILE A 162 5.21 -6.21 7.68
N PRO A 163 4.28 -6.74 6.85
CA PRO A 163 4.20 -8.17 6.64
C PRO A 163 5.44 -8.69 5.91
N ASP A 164 5.85 -9.92 6.24
CA ASP A 164 6.85 -10.62 5.45
C ASP A 164 6.27 -10.91 4.05
N ARG A 165 7.07 -10.67 3.01
CA ARG A 165 6.65 -10.93 1.63
C ARG A 165 6.66 -12.43 1.36
N GLY A 166 5.55 -12.98 0.87
CA GLY A 166 5.54 -14.33 0.32
C GLY A 166 6.01 -14.38 -1.13
N LEU A 167 7.25 -13.95 -1.42
CA LEU A 167 7.83 -14.28 -2.72
C LEU A 167 8.29 -15.74 -2.71
N PHE A 168 7.70 -16.57 -3.57
CA PHE A 168 8.06 -17.97 -3.72
C PHE A 168 9.17 -18.09 -4.76
N SER A 169 10.27 -18.75 -4.39
CA SER A 169 11.31 -19.07 -5.38
C SER A 169 10.80 -20.16 -6.31
N VAL A 170 10.88 -19.92 -7.62
CA VAL A 170 10.56 -20.92 -8.65
C VAL A 170 11.82 -21.65 -9.03
N ASN A 171 11.86 -22.96 -8.79
CA ASN A 171 13.04 -23.80 -9.03
C ASN A 171 12.69 -24.97 -9.95
N LEU A 172 13.63 -25.37 -10.79
CA LEU A 172 13.52 -26.60 -11.56
C LEU A 172 13.46 -27.83 -10.64
N LEU A 173 12.59 -28.78 -10.96
CA LEU A 173 12.46 -30.03 -10.21
C LEU A 173 13.76 -30.87 -10.27
N ASP A 174 14.44 -30.87 -11.42
CA ASP A 174 15.55 -31.79 -11.69
C ASP A 174 16.86 -31.39 -10.98
N ASP A 175 17.27 -30.12 -11.08
CA ASP A 175 18.57 -29.62 -10.58
C ASP A 175 18.44 -28.53 -9.50
N GLY A 176 17.21 -28.15 -9.13
CA GLY A 176 16.94 -27.10 -8.15
C GLY A 176 17.32 -25.70 -8.61
N LYS A 177 17.66 -25.51 -9.89
CA LYS A 177 18.10 -24.21 -10.41
C LYS A 177 16.94 -23.21 -10.35
N LYS A 178 17.22 -22.04 -9.77
CA LYS A 178 16.27 -20.93 -9.69
C LYS A 178 15.99 -20.37 -11.09
N VAL A 179 14.72 -20.41 -11.46
CA VAL A 179 14.17 -19.85 -12.70
C VAL A 179 13.71 -18.40 -12.47
N GLY A 180 13.10 -18.13 -11.33
CA GLY A 180 12.59 -16.81 -10.99
C GLY A 180 11.86 -16.78 -9.65
N GLU A 181 10.95 -15.83 -9.51
CA GLU A 181 10.15 -15.62 -8.31
C GLU A 181 8.70 -15.35 -8.68
N LEU A 182 7.77 -15.82 -7.84
CA LEU A 182 6.34 -15.61 -7.98
C LEU A 182 5.76 -15.00 -6.70
N ASP A 183 4.66 -14.28 -6.89
CA ASP A 183 3.87 -13.71 -5.81
C ASP A 183 3.07 -14.79 -5.06
N GLU A 184 2.90 -14.65 -3.74
CA GLU A 184 2.17 -15.61 -2.88
C GLU A 184 0.76 -15.84 -3.36
N GLU A 185 0.04 -14.78 -3.74
CA GLU A 185 -1.35 -14.89 -4.18
C GLU A 185 -1.45 -15.70 -5.49
N MET A 186 -0.51 -15.45 -6.40
CA MET A 186 -0.41 -16.21 -7.64
C MET A 186 -0.17 -17.70 -7.34
N VAL A 187 0.71 -18.03 -6.38
CA VAL A 187 0.99 -19.42 -5.95
C VAL A 187 -0.20 -20.06 -5.24
N TYR A 188 -0.92 -19.31 -4.40
CA TYR A 188 -2.10 -19.80 -3.69
C TYR A 188 -3.22 -20.24 -4.65
N GLU A 189 -3.37 -19.51 -5.75
CA GLU A 189 -4.33 -19.87 -6.81
C GLU A 189 -3.86 -21.01 -7.71
N MET A 190 -2.59 -21.39 -7.68
CA MET A 190 -2.05 -22.44 -8.54
C MET A 190 -2.28 -23.84 -7.97
N ARG A 191 -2.33 -24.83 -8.87
CA ARG A 191 -2.37 -26.25 -8.53
C ARG A 191 -1.24 -27.02 -9.23
N PRO A 192 -0.71 -28.09 -8.63
CA PRO A 192 0.19 -29.01 -9.33
C PRO A 192 -0.43 -29.51 -10.64
N GLY A 193 0.36 -29.49 -11.71
CA GLY A 193 -0.06 -29.83 -13.08
C GLY A 193 -0.44 -28.62 -13.95
N GLU A 194 -0.75 -27.46 -13.35
CA GLU A 194 -1.07 -26.25 -14.11
C GLU A 194 0.17 -25.63 -14.75
N THR A 195 -0.06 -24.94 -15.88
CA THR A 195 0.97 -24.24 -16.65
C THR A 195 0.86 -22.73 -16.47
N PHE A 196 2.00 -22.07 -16.32
CA PHE A 196 2.09 -20.61 -16.23
C PHE A 196 3.28 -20.08 -17.03
N ILE A 197 3.19 -18.81 -17.40
CA ILE A 197 4.26 -18.13 -18.15
C ILE A 197 5.08 -17.29 -17.18
N LEU A 198 6.39 -17.53 -17.16
CA LEU A 198 7.37 -16.74 -16.42
C LEU A 198 8.49 -16.30 -17.36
N GLY A 199 8.64 -14.99 -17.52
CA GLY A 199 9.50 -14.42 -18.55
C GLY A 199 8.93 -14.68 -19.93
N ALA A 200 9.66 -15.44 -20.76
CA ALA A 200 9.26 -15.78 -22.13
C ALA A 200 8.94 -17.28 -22.31
N THR A 201 8.94 -18.06 -21.24
CA THR A 201 8.79 -19.53 -21.29
C THR A 201 7.65 -20.00 -20.42
N THR A 202 6.96 -21.04 -20.88
CA THR A 202 5.91 -21.73 -20.13
C THR A 202 6.53 -22.81 -19.23
N TRP A 203 6.07 -22.87 -18.00
CA TRP A 203 6.47 -23.82 -16.96
C TRP A 203 5.25 -24.56 -16.44
N ARG A 204 5.41 -25.85 -16.13
CA ARG A 204 4.38 -26.66 -15.45
C ARG A 204 4.75 -26.81 -13.98
N VAL A 205 3.79 -26.55 -13.09
CA VAL A 205 3.94 -26.77 -11.66
C VAL A 205 4.03 -28.27 -11.39
N ALA A 206 5.14 -28.72 -10.83
CA ALA A 206 5.32 -30.10 -10.39
C ALA A 206 4.90 -30.26 -8.93
N ASP A 207 5.33 -29.34 -8.06
CA ASP A 207 5.02 -29.37 -6.63
C ASP A 207 5.07 -27.96 -6.03
N ILE A 208 4.33 -27.74 -4.94
CA ILE A 208 4.28 -26.47 -4.21
C ILE A 208 4.59 -26.75 -2.73
N THR A 209 5.69 -26.17 -2.26
CA THR A 209 6.09 -26.21 -0.85
C THR A 209 5.80 -24.87 -0.18
N PRO A 210 5.90 -24.74 1.16
CA PRO A 210 5.57 -23.48 1.86
C PRO A 210 6.41 -22.26 1.47
N SER A 211 7.54 -22.43 0.76
CA SER A 211 8.41 -21.33 0.37
C SER A 211 8.91 -21.41 -1.08
N GLN A 212 8.64 -22.50 -1.79
CA GLN A 212 9.18 -22.75 -3.13
C GLN A 212 8.16 -23.44 -4.02
N VAL A 213 8.22 -23.12 -5.31
CA VAL A 213 7.45 -23.81 -6.37
C VAL A 213 8.43 -24.58 -7.24
N PHE A 214 8.24 -25.89 -7.35
CA PHE A 214 9.01 -26.74 -8.23
C PHE A 214 8.33 -26.86 -9.59
N VAL A 215 9.10 -26.68 -10.66
CA VAL A 215 8.56 -26.65 -12.03
C VAL A 215 9.34 -27.53 -12.99
N THR A 216 8.65 -27.94 -14.05
CA THR A 216 9.24 -28.57 -15.24
C THR A 216 8.99 -27.69 -16.48
N PRO A 217 9.90 -27.67 -17.47
CA PRO A 217 9.67 -26.94 -18.72
C PRO A 217 8.44 -27.48 -19.46
N ALA A 218 7.54 -26.60 -19.92
CA ALA A 218 6.37 -26.96 -20.73
C ALA A 218 6.25 -26.08 -21.99
N PRO A 219 7.29 -26.02 -22.84
CA PRO A 219 7.33 -25.11 -23.99
C PRO A 219 6.19 -25.40 -24.96
N GLY A 220 5.50 -24.34 -25.42
CA GLY A 220 4.41 -24.43 -26.40
C GLY A 220 3.04 -24.70 -25.80
N GLU A 221 2.94 -24.97 -24.51
CA GLU A 221 1.66 -25.06 -23.83
C GLU A 221 1.13 -23.67 -23.45
N PRO A 222 -0.19 -23.43 -23.57
CA PRO A 222 -0.79 -22.21 -23.05
C PRO A 222 -0.65 -22.19 -21.54
N GLY A 223 -0.28 -21.05 -20.98
CA GLY A 223 -0.13 -20.87 -19.53
C GLY A 223 -0.76 -19.57 -19.07
N ARG A 224 -1.22 -19.55 -17.81
CA ARG A 224 -1.66 -18.32 -17.16
C ARG A 224 -0.48 -17.37 -17.02
N ILE A 225 -0.67 -16.08 -17.31
CA ILE A 225 0.38 -15.08 -17.11
C ILE A 225 0.56 -14.89 -15.61
N ALA A 226 1.80 -15.01 -15.12
CA ALA A 226 2.11 -14.65 -13.74
C ALA A 226 1.81 -13.18 -13.49
N PHE A 227 1.03 -12.89 -12.45
CA PHE A 227 0.80 -11.54 -11.99
C PHE A 227 1.58 -11.30 -10.69
N TRP A 228 1.90 -10.04 -10.46
CA TRP A 228 2.46 -9.55 -9.21
C TRP A 228 1.50 -8.49 -8.70
N HIS A 229 0.81 -8.76 -7.60
CA HIS A 229 0.14 -7.70 -6.86
C HIS A 229 1.23 -6.95 -6.09
N GLY A 230 1.85 -5.99 -6.78
CA GLY A 230 2.75 -5.07 -6.10
C GLY A 230 2.03 -4.42 -4.92
N ASP A 231 2.74 -4.22 -3.81
CA ASP A 231 2.29 -3.53 -2.59
C ASP A 231 1.96 -2.04 -2.82
N ALA A 232 1.87 -1.60 -4.08
CA ALA A 232 1.33 -0.31 -4.40
C ALA A 232 -0.15 -0.35 -4.01
N LEU A 233 -0.49 0.37 -2.93
CA LEU A 233 -1.85 0.84 -2.66
C LEU A 233 -2.50 1.10 -4.01
N GLY A 234 -3.49 0.28 -4.37
CA GLY A 234 -4.15 0.37 -5.65
C GLY A 234 -4.63 1.80 -5.89
N ARG A 235 -4.88 2.15 -7.16
CA ARG A 235 -5.24 3.53 -7.53
C ARG A 235 -6.32 4.09 -6.58
N PRO A 236 -6.03 5.20 -5.86
CA PRO A 236 -7.03 5.80 -4.98
C PRO A 236 -8.30 6.15 -5.73
N VAL A 237 -9.46 5.96 -5.09
CA VAL A 237 -10.77 6.16 -5.71
C VAL A 237 -10.91 7.57 -6.29
N GLU A 238 -10.36 8.58 -5.61
CA GLU A 238 -10.39 9.97 -6.07
C GLU A 238 -9.60 10.16 -7.39
N VAL A 239 -8.41 9.57 -7.50
CA VAL A 239 -7.61 9.58 -8.73
C VAL A 239 -8.34 8.82 -9.84
N GLY A 240 -8.93 7.67 -9.52
CA GLY A 240 -9.74 6.89 -10.47
C GLY A 240 -10.94 7.68 -11.01
N ARG A 241 -11.66 8.41 -10.15
CA ARG A 241 -12.75 9.31 -10.57
C ARG A 241 -12.26 10.44 -11.46
N ALA A 242 -11.15 11.08 -11.09
CA ALA A 242 -10.54 12.15 -11.88
C ALA A 242 -10.10 11.66 -13.26
N MET A 243 -9.51 10.46 -13.35
CA MET A 243 -9.16 9.84 -14.63
C MET A 243 -10.38 9.55 -15.50
N GLY A 244 -11.45 9.01 -14.91
CA GLY A 244 -12.70 8.75 -15.64
C GLY A 244 -13.34 10.03 -16.16
N GLN A 245 -13.27 11.12 -15.38
CA GLN A 245 -13.72 12.43 -15.82
C GLN A 245 -12.86 12.97 -16.97
N ALA A 246 -11.53 12.99 -16.80
CA ALA A 246 -10.60 13.46 -17.82
C ALA A 246 -10.76 12.68 -19.14
N MET A 247 -10.93 11.35 -19.07
CA MET A 247 -11.17 10.52 -20.26
C MET A 247 -12.46 10.91 -20.98
N ARG A 248 -13.57 11.12 -20.26
CA ARG A 248 -14.84 11.56 -20.87
C ARG A 248 -14.69 12.94 -21.52
N GLU A 249 -14.03 13.87 -20.83
CA GLU A 249 -13.78 15.20 -21.36
C GLU A 249 -12.95 15.14 -22.64
N LEU A 250 -11.80 14.46 -22.62
CA LEU A 250 -10.91 14.31 -23.77
C LEU A 250 -11.57 13.58 -24.95
N THR A 251 -12.40 12.57 -24.69
CA THR A 251 -13.11 11.83 -25.75
C THR A 251 -14.25 12.67 -26.35
N SER A 252 -14.88 13.54 -25.56
CA SER A 252 -15.91 14.47 -26.04
C SER A 252 -15.36 15.64 -26.84
N MET A 253 -14.06 15.92 -26.73
CA MET A 253 -13.40 16.90 -27.57
C MET A 253 -13.33 16.35 -29.00
N LYS A 254 -13.99 17.03 -29.94
CA LYS A 254 -13.76 16.76 -31.36
C LYS A 254 -12.27 16.87 -31.61
N ALA A 255 -11.66 15.82 -32.17
CA ALA A 255 -10.27 15.86 -32.61
C ALA A 255 -10.11 17.11 -33.49
N CYS A 256 -9.38 18.10 -33.00
CA CYS A 256 -8.87 19.16 -33.84
C CYS A 256 -7.84 18.49 -34.75
N ARG A 257 -8.33 17.87 -35.83
CA ARG A 257 -7.54 17.55 -37.01
C ARG A 257 -7.11 18.88 -37.57
N ASN A 258 -5.97 19.39 -37.10
CA ASN A 258 -5.03 20.15 -37.91
C ASN A 258 -3.70 20.35 -37.17
N ASN A 259 -2.68 19.72 -37.76
CA ASN A 259 -1.25 20.02 -37.70
C ASN A 259 -0.36 19.24 -36.70
N PRO A 260 0.26 18.12 -37.13
CA PRO A 260 1.10 17.28 -36.26
C PRO A 260 2.52 17.81 -35.91
N VAL A 261 2.98 18.99 -36.37
CA VAL A 261 4.44 19.31 -36.32
C VAL A 261 4.79 20.73 -35.80
N SER A 262 3.91 21.44 -35.08
CA SER A 262 4.26 22.79 -34.56
C SER A 262 4.48 22.91 -33.04
N MET A 263 4.43 21.81 -32.28
CA MET A 263 4.55 21.84 -30.81
C MET A 263 5.96 21.47 -30.27
N ILE A 264 6.92 21.15 -31.14
CA ILE A 264 8.32 20.92 -30.71
C ILE A 264 9.03 22.29 -30.75
N GLY A 265 8.99 23.04 -29.65
CA GLY A 265 9.84 24.23 -29.51
C GLY A 265 9.27 25.42 -28.74
N ARG A 266 8.05 25.35 -28.18
CA ARG A 266 7.57 26.40 -27.26
C ARG A 266 6.98 25.78 -25.99
N PRO A 267 7.36 26.28 -24.80
CA PRO A 267 6.75 25.81 -23.56
C PRO A 267 5.24 26.11 -23.65
N PRO A 268 4.36 25.12 -23.40
CA PRO A 268 2.93 25.37 -23.44
C PRO A 268 2.59 26.27 -22.26
N THR A 269 2.30 27.55 -22.55
CA THR A 269 1.54 28.36 -21.60
C THR A 269 0.18 27.68 -21.44
N CYS A 270 -0.02 27.10 -20.27
CA CYS A 270 -1.22 26.45 -19.79
C CYS A 270 -2.43 27.41 -19.84
N SER A 271 -2.95 27.67 -21.04
CA SER A 271 -4.00 28.67 -21.27
C SER A 271 -5.15 28.16 -22.13
N THR A 272 -4.98 27.03 -22.82
CA THR A 272 -6.02 26.48 -23.71
C THR A 272 -6.94 25.47 -23.00
N ILE A 273 -6.52 24.86 -21.89
CA ILE A 273 -7.37 23.93 -21.11
C ILE A 273 -8.23 24.67 -20.06
N CYS A 274 -7.88 25.90 -19.68
CA CYS A 274 -8.52 26.63 -18.57
C CYS A 274 -9.68 27.58 -18.96
N ARG A 275 -10.05 27.74 -20.24
CA ARG A 275 -10.99 28.81 -20.67
C ARG A 275 -12.49 28.45 -20.71
N THR A 276 -12.94 27.36 -20.10
CA THR A 276 -14.39 27.03 -20.04
C THR A 276 -15.04 27.15 -18.65
N ARG A 277 -14.36 27.68 -17.63
CA ARG A 277 -15.01 28.05 -16.36
C ARG A 277 -14.72 29.49 -15.96
N SER A 278 -15.39 30.44 -16.61
CA SER A 278 -15.58 31.79 -16.08
C SER A 278 -16.82 31.81 -15.16
N ARG A 279 -16.60 31.72 -13.83
CA ARG A 279 -17.54 32.26 -12.84
C ARG A 279 -16.77 32.92 -11.69
N GLN A 280 -16.83 34.26 -11.72
CA GLN A 280 -16.63 35.31 -10.71
C GLN A 280 -15.74 35.08 -9.47
N PRO A 281 -14.83 36.03 -9.14
CA PRO A 281 -14.07 35.99 -7.89
C PRO A 281 -14.94 36.41 -6.69
N GLY A 282 -15.14 35.48 -5.76
CA GLY A 282 -15.68 35.77 -4.44
C GLY A 282 -14.65 36.56 -3.60
N ARG A 283 -15.02 37.78 -3.21
CA ARG A 283 -14.25 38.61 -2.26
C ARG A 283 -14.26 37.93 -0.88
N PHE A 284 -13.09 37.52 -0.39
CA PHE A 284 -12.89 37.22 1.03
C PHE A 284 -12.91 38.54 1.82
N ARG A 285 -13.88 38.73 2.71
CA ARG A 285 -13.86 39.76 3.76
C ARG A 285 -13.27 39.13 5.03
N PRO A 286 -12.30 39.77 5.71
CA PRO A 286 -11.91 39.37 7.06
C PRO A 286 -12.96 39.88 8.03
N THR A 287 -13.58 38.99 8.80
CA THR A 287 -14.32 39.37 10.00
C THR A 287 -13.39 39.15 11.18
N GLY A 288 -12.74 40.24 11.62
CA GLY A 288 -12.32 40.36 13.00
C GLY A 288 -13.48 40.95 13.80
N ARG A 289 -13.75 40.38 14.98
CA ARG A 289 -13.99 41.13 16.21
C ARG A 289 -14.09 40.19 17.41
N SER A 290 -13.39 40.63 18.48
CA SER A 290 -13.59 40.42 19.93
C SER A 290 -13.74 39.00 20.45
#